data_AF-B5M441-F1
#
_entry.id   AF-B5M441-F1
#
_cell.length_a   1.000
_cell.length_b   1.000
_cell.length_c   1.000
_cell.angle_alpha   90.00
_cell.angle_beta   90.00
_cell.angle_gamma   90.00
#
_symmetry.space_group_name_H-M   'P 1'
#
loop_
_entity.id
_entity.type
_entity.pdbx_description
1 polymer ?
#
loop_
_entity_poly.entity_id
_entity_poly.type
_entity_poly.pdbx_seq_one_letter_code
_entity_poly.pdbx_strand_id
1 'polypeptide(L)'
;GSCNVFFNRAVEGQHNYLCAGRNDCIIDKIRRKNCPACRFRKCLVAGMNLEARKVKKMNRLKGVQQSNPPELLTPPLEEPLALLPKCLPQLVPTMLSLLKAIEPETIYAGCDSTTAITSTRLMTTLNRLGGKQVVSVVKWAKVLPG
;
A
#
# COMPACT_ATOMS: atom_id res chain seq x y z
N GLY A 1 23.92 24.12 0.92
CA GLY A 1 22.53 24.58 1.12
C GLY A 1 22.09 24.44 2.56
N SER A 2 21.34 25.43 3.07
CA SER A 2 20.74 25.46 4.41
C SER A 2 19.73 24.32 4.64
N CYS A 3 19.42 24.00 5.90
CA CYS A 3 18.36 23.05 6.25
C CYS A 3 16.96 23.60 6.00
N ASN A 4 16.74 24.91 6.12
CA ASN A 4 15.45 25.54 5.78
C ASN A 4 15.11 25.35 4.29
N VAL A 5 16.02 25.71 3.37
CA VAL A 5 15.80 25.52 1.92
C VAL A 5 15.64 24.04 1.54
N PHE A 6 16.39 23.14 2.19
CA PHE A 6 16.22 21.70 2.01
C PHE A 6 14.82 21.24 2.48
N PHE A 7 14.33 21.73 3.61
CA PHE A 7 13.05 21.33 4.17
C PHE A 7 11.85 21.71 3.30
N ASN A 8 11.76 22.97 2.83
CA ASN A 8 10.63 23.38 1.98
C ASN A 8 10.58 22.52 0.70
N ARG A 9 11.72 22.32 0.02
CA ARG A 9 11.82 21.43 -1.16
C ARG A 9 11.47 19.97 -0.86
N ALA A 10 11.84 19.46 0.30
CA ALA A 10 11.54 18.09 0.70
C ALA A 10 10.04 17.84 0.90
N VAL A 11 9.30 18.83 1.44
CA VAL A 11 7.85 18.75 1.62
C VAL A 11 7.10 19.01 0.30
N GLU A 12 7.51 20.02 -0.46
CA GLU A 12 6.90 20.37 -1.76
C GLU A 12 7.09 19.28 -2.82
N GLY A 13 8.29 18.67 -2.89
CA GLY A 13 8.66 17.72 -3.94
C GLY A 13 8.26 16.26 -3.71
N GLN A 14 7.47 15.95 -2.68
CA GLN A 14 7.06 14.59 -2.29
C GLN A 14 8.19 13.54 -2.34
N HIS A 15 9.37 13.90 -1.84
CA HIS A 15 10.55 13.05 -1.96
C HIS A 15 10.57 11.91 -0.92
N ASN A 16 10.39 10.67 -1.40
CA ASN A 16 10.52 9.45 -0.59
C ASN A 16 11.99 9.14 -0.26
N TYR A 17 12.54 9.84 0.74
CA TYR A 17 13.92 9.61 1.18
C TYR A 17 14.06 8.35 2.04
N LEU A 18 14.86 7.40 1.57
CA LEU A 18 15.26 6.20 2.32
C LEU A 18 16.66 6.38 2.95
N CYS A 19 16.89 5.72 4.08
CA CYS A 19 18.21 5.64 4.72
C CYS A 19 18.88 4.32 4.35
N ALA A 20 20.17 4.36 4.00
CA ALA A 20 20.97 3.15 3.75
C ALA A 20 21.50 2.48 5.05
N GLY A 21 21.06 2.94 6.22
CA GLY A 21 21.49 2.46 7.54
C GLY A 21 20.34 2.45 8.54
N ARG A 22 20.64 2.55 9.84
CA ARG A 22 19.65 2.41 10.95
C ARG A 22 18.76 3.63 11.19
N ASN A 23 18.58 4.52 10.21
CA ASN A 23 17.80 5.77 10.31
C ASN A 23 18.28 6.77 11.41
N ASP A 24 19.49 6.61 11.92
CA ASP A 24 20.10 7.32 13.05
C ASP A 24 21.28 8.23 12.66
N CYS A 25 21.57 8.38 11.36
CA CYS A 25 22.77 9.06 10.87
C CYS A 25 23.01 10.43 11.50
N ILE A 26 24.27 10.71 11.86
CA ILE A 26 24.70 12.00 12.40
C ILE A 26 24.71 13.04 11.27
N ILE A 27 24.02 14.16 11.47
CA ILE A 27 23.83 15.22 10.47
C ILE A 27 24.55 16.48 10.95
N ASP A 28 25.70 16.77 10.34
CA ASP A 28 26.50 17.97 10.58
C ASP A 28 26.72 18.79 9.29
N LYS A 29 27.59 19.81 9.32
CA LYS A 29 27.88 20.69 8.17
C LYS A 29 28.37 19.91 6.92
N ILE A 30 29.06 18.79 7.12
CA ILE A 30 29.72 17.95 6.11
C ILE A 30 28.79 16.81 5.69
N ARG A 31 28.39 15.95 6.64
CA ARG A 31 27.64 14.70 6.43
C ARG A 31 26.16 14.88 6.06
N ARG A 32 25.59 16.08 6.19
CA ARG A 32 24.20 16.40 5.79
C ARG A 32 23.86 16.20 4.31
N LYS A 33 24.84 15.91 3.45
CA LYS A 33 24.60 15.48 2.06
C LYS A 33 24.42 13.96 1.94
N ASN A 34 25.01 13.18 2.84
CA ASN A 34 25.12 11.71 2.73
C ASN A 34 23.80 11.00 3.03
N CYS A 35 22.95 11.55 3.89
CA CYS A 35 21.63 10.96 4.20
C CYS A 35 20.53 12.03 4.23
N PRO A 36 19.81 12.26 3.11
CA PRO A 36 18.67 13.19 3.08
C PRO A 36 17.52 12.70 3.98
N ALA A 37 17.32 11.39 4.13
CA ALA A 37 16.29 10.80 5.00
C ALA A 37 16.46 11.21 6.46
N CYS A 38 17.63 10.91 7.06
CA CYS A 38 17.92 11.29 8.45
C CYS A 38 17.96 12.80 8.64
N ARG A 39 18.39 13.55 7.62
CA ARG A 39 18.32 15.02 7.65
C ARG A 39 16.88 15.52 7.71
N PHE A 40 15.99 15.01 6.87
CA PHE A 40 14.58 15.39 6.85
C PHE A 40 13.86 14.98 8.15
N ARG A 41 14.13 13.77 8.65
CA ARG A 41 13.63 13.31 9.96
C ARG A 41 14.05 14.24 11.10
N LYS A 42 15.34 14.62 11.17
CA LYS A 42 15.83 15.60 12.16
C LYS A 42 15.23 17.00 11.96
N CYS A 43 14.89 17.40 10.73
CA CYS A 43 14.20 18.67 10.46
C CYS A 43 12.79 18.69 11.07
N LEU A 44 12.04 17.60 10.91
CA LEU A 44 10.71 17.43 11.51
C LEU A 44 10.77 17.40 13.05
N VAL A 45 11.72 16.63 13.62
CA VAL A 45 11.94 16.55 15.08
C VAL A 45 12.34 17.91 15.68
N ALA A 46 13.04 18.77 14.93
CA ALA A 46 13.34 20.14 15.33
C ALA A 46 12.14 21.11 15.21
N GLY A 47 10.93 20.61 14.94
CA GLY A 47 9.71 21.41 14.84
C GLY A 47 9.57 22.22 13.57
N MET A 48 10.38 21.96 12.52
CA MET A 48 10.15 22.60 11.23
C MET A 48 8.89 22.02 10.57
N ASN A 49 7.94 22.90 10.28
CA ASN A 49 6.69 22.62 9.58
C ASN A 49 6.40 23.76 8.59
N LEU A 50 5.48 23.54 7.64
CA LEU A 50 5.01 24.61 6.76
C LEU A 50 4.02 25.54 7.49
N GLU A 51 3.20 24.98 8.39
CA GLU A 51 2.09 25.68 9.04
C GLU A 51 2.49 26.76 10.07
N ALA A 52 3.71 26.78 10.61
CA ALA A 52 4.15 27.87 11.50
C ALA A 52 4.14 29.25 10.82
N ARG A 53 4.12 29.33 9.48
CA ARG A 53 3.88 30.59 8.75
C ARG A 53 2.43 31.08 8.86
N LYS A 54 1.45 30.18 8.99
CA LYS A 54 0.03 30.50 9.22
C LYS A 54 -0.24 30.82 10.69
N VAL A 55 0.28 30.00 11.60
CA VAL A 55 -0.01 30.07 13.04
C VAL A 55 0.52 31.34 13.72
N LYS A 56 1.57 31.98 13.18
CA LYS A 56 2.07 33.28 13.71
C LYS A 56 1.06 34.44 13.67
N LYS A 57 -0.06 34.33 12.94
CA LYS A 57 -1.16 35.32 12.98
C LYS A 57 -2.24 34.98 14.02
N MET A 58 -2.26 33.78 14.60
CA MET A 58 -3.34 33.30 15.47
C MET A 58 -2.93 32.98 16.93
N ASN A 59 -1.63 32.88 17.24
CA ASN A 59 -1.15 32.53 18.59
C ASN A 59 -0.83 33.74 19.51
N ARG A 60 -1.64 34.81 19.45
CA ARG A 60 -1.64 35.86 20.50
C ARG A 60 -2.68 35.63 21.61
N LEU A 61 -3.47 34.56 21.53
CA LEU A 61 -4.52 34.25 22.50
C LEU A 61 -4.39 32.81 23.01
N LYS A 62 -4.40 32.69 24.35
CA LYS A 62 -4.43 31.46 25.16
C LYS A 62 -3.16 30.61 25.13
N GLY A 63 -2.55 30.45 26.31
CA GLY A 63 -1.61 29.37 26.60
C GLY A 63 -2.07 28.57 27.81
N VAL A 64 -1.17 27.72 28.31
CA VAL A 64 -1.10 27.20 29.70
C VAL A 64 -2.04 26.00 30.02
N GLN A 65 -1.42 24.88 30.45
CA GLN A 65 -1.99 23.64 31.09
C GLN A 65 -2.74 22.63 30.17
N GLN A 66 -2.92 21.34 30.51
CA GLN A 66 -2.01 20.27 31.01
C GLN A 66 -2.78 18.90 30.97
N SER A 67 -2.06 17.77 30.98
CA SER A 67 -2.42 16.42 31.49
C SER A 67 -3.81 15.74 31.25
N ASN A 68 -3.76 14.63 30.49
CA ASN A 68 -4.36 13.27 30.70
C ASN A 68 -5.89 12.96 30.83
N PRO A 69 -6.33 11.73 30.43
CA PRO A 69 -7.72 11.16 30.50
C PRO A 69 -7.92 10.24 31.75
N PRO A 70 -8.98 9.37 31.94
CA PRO A 70 -10.06 8.86 31.05
C PRO A 70 -11.48 8.69 31.71
N GLU A 71 -12.24 7.66 31.29
CA GLU A 71 -13.53 7.09 31.81
C GLU A 71 -14.80 7.49 31.00
N LEU A 72 -15.31 6.68 30.06
CA LEU A 72 -16.04 5.37 30.11
C LEU A 72 -17.52 5.49 30.54
N LEU A 73 -18.46 5.17 29.63
CA LEU A 73 -19.82 4.63 29.88
C LEU A 73 -20.53 4.29 28.53
N THR A 74 -21.29 3.20 28.51
CA THR A 74 -22.03 2.61 27.34
C THR A 74 -23.22 1.75 27.86
N PRO A 75 -24.14 1.22 27.00
CA PRO A 75 -24.31 1.41 25.56
C PRO A 75 -25.58 2.27 25.24
N PRO A 76 -26.81 1.81 24.85
CA PRO A 76 -27.34 0.48 24.54
C PRO A 76 -27.34 0.15 23.00
N LEU A 77 -28.45 -0.34 22.43
CA LEU A 77 -28.62 -0.95 21.10
C LEU A 77 -29.89 -0.39 20.43
N GLU A 78 -29.90 -0.17 19.10
CA GLU A 78 -31.03 -0.50 18.19
C GLU A 78 -30.54 -0.71 16.74
N GLU A 79 -31.00 -1.79 16.11
CA GLU A 79 -31.00 -2.14 14.66
C GLU A 79 -32.50 -2.46 14.34
N PRO A 80 -32.96 -2.81 13.12
CA PRO A 80 -32.35 -2.76 11.78
C PRO A 80 -33.32 -2.29 10.65
N LEU A 81 -32.96 -1.35 9.77
CA LEU A 81 -33.76 -1.14 8.52
C LEU A 81 -32.95 -0.84 7.25
N ALA A 82 -33.34 -1.53 6.19
CA ALA A 82 -32.70 -1.59 4.89
C ALA A 82 -32.71 -0.27 4.11
N LEU A 83 -31.53 0.12 3.58
CA LEU A 83 -31.39 1.09 2.49
C LEU A 83 -30.42 0.54 1.44
N LEU A 84 -30.95 -0.21 0.47
CA LEU A 84 -30.22 -0.57 -0.75
C LEU A 84 -30.50 0.49 -1.84
N PRO A 85 -29.52 1.28 -2.29
CA PRO A 85 -29.71 2.21 -3.39
C PRO A 85 -29.99 1.51 -4.73
N LYS A 86 -30.74 2.18 -5.60
CA LYS A 86 -31.26 1.66 -6.88
C LYS A 86 -30.17 1.10 -7.81
N CYS A 87 -30.54 0.09 -8.60
CA CYS A 87 -29.72 -0.44 -9.69
C CYS A 87 -29.18 0.66 -10.62
N LEU A 88 -27.86 0.63 -10.85
CA LEU A 88 -27.22 1.35 -11.95
C LEU A 88 -27.45 0.58 -13.26
N PRO A 89 -27.91 1.24 -14.35
CA PRO A 89 -28.06 0.57 -15.63
C PRO A 89 -26.70 0.20 -16.23
N GLN A 90 -26.50 -1.09 -16.45
CA GLN A 90 -25.81 -1.62 -17.62
C GLN A 90 -24.38 -1.13 -17.88
N LEU A 91 -23.47 -1.42 -16.94
CA LEU A 91 -22.07 -1.65 -17.31
C LEU A 91 -21.81 -3.15 -17.52
N VAL A 92 -21.32 -3.45 -18.72
CA VAL A 92 -20.85 -4.77 -19.17
C VAL A 92 -19.64 -5.22 -18.34
N PRO A 93 -19.50 -6.53 -18.07
CA PRO A 93 -20.26 -7.32 -17.09
C PRO A 93 -19.88 -6.94 -15.64
N THR A 94 -20.65 -7.41 -14.64
CA THR A 94 -20.22 -7.37 -13.23
C THR A 94 -18.85 -8.03 -13.06
N MET A 95 -17.99 -7.54 -12.14
CA MET A 95 -16.70 -8.16 -11.82
C MET A 95 -16.80 -9.68 -11.57
N LEU A 96 -17.89 -10.15 -10.95
CA LEU A 96 -18.16 -11.59 -10.76
C LEU A 96 -18.36 -12.37 -12.08
N SER A 97 -18.97 -11.76 -13.09
CA SER A 97 -19.15 -12.37 -14.42
C SER A 97 -17.86 -12.32 -15.24
N LEU A 98 -17.03 -11.29 -15.07
CA LEU A 98 -15.65 -11.32 -15.59
C LEU A 98 -14.86 -12.45 -14.91
N LEU A 99 -14.79 -12.49 -13.57
CA LEU A 99 -14.06 -13.52 -12.83
C LEU A 99 -14.49 -14.95 -13.20
N LYS A 100 -15.79 -15.20 -13.44
CA LYS A 100 -16.29 -16.49 -13.97
C LYS A 100 -15.90 -16.76 -15.41
N ALA A 101 -15.97 -15.76 -16.30
CA ALA A 101 -15.64 -15.92 -17.72
C ALA A 101 -14.15 -16.16 -17.98
N ILE A 102 -13.29 -15.88 -16.99
CA ILE A 102 -11.84 -16.02 -17.11
C ILE A 102 -11.30 -17.17 -16.23
N GLU A 103 -12.16 -17.99 -15.62
CA GLU A 103 -11.72 -19.18 -14.87
C GLU A 103 -10.88 -20.11 -15.78
N PRO A 104 -9.65 -20.49 -15.38
CA PRO A 104 -8.79 -21.29 -16.24
C PRO A 104 -9.34 -22.71 -16.41
N GLU A 105 -9.37 -23.19 -17.65
CA GLU A 105 -9.78 -24.56 -17.99
C GLU A 105 -9.08 -25.60 -17.08
N THR A 106 -9.84 -26.55 -16.54
CA THR A 106 -9.31 -27.62 -15.67
C THR A 106 -8.39 -28.54 -16.47
N ILE A 107 -7.08 -28.35 -16.36
CA ILE A 107 -6.08 -29.16 -17.05
C ILE A 107 -5.81 -30.44 -16.26
N TYR A 108 -6.18 -31.58 -16.84
CA TYR A 108 -5.89 -32.91 -16.27
C TYR A 108 -4.46 -33.38 -16.59
N ALA A 109 -3.85 -34.09 -15.64
CA ALA A 109 -2.50 -34.65 -15.79
C ALA A 109 -2.41 -35.72 -16.90
N GLY A 110 -3.53 -36.40 -17.22
CA GLY A 110 -3.60 -37.46 -18.24
C GLY A 110 -2.75 -38.67 -17.87
N CYS A 111 -2.98 -39.25 -16.68
CA CYS A 111 -2.17 -40.34 -16.15
C CYS A 111 -2.92 -41.67 -16.23
N ASP A 112 -2.42 -42.59 -17.06
CA ASP A 112 -2.93 -43.95 -17.16
C ASP A 112 -2.51 -44.77 -15.93
N SER A 113 -3.48 -45.31 -15.19
CA SER A 113 -3.26 -46.07 -13.95
C SER A 113 -2.43 -47.35 -14.12
N THR A 114 -2.22 -47.80 -15.36
CA THR A 114 -1.42 -48.97 -15.74
C THR A 114 0.08 -48.70 -15.85
N THR A 115 0.52 -47.45 -15.72
CA THR A 115 1.91 -47.03 -16.01
C THR A 115 2.59 -46.43 -14.79
N ALA A 116 3.73 -46.99 -14.40
CA ALA A 116 4.47 -46.56 -13.21
C ALA A 116 4.77 -45.05 -13.20
N ILE A 117 4.56 -44.41 -12.05
CA ILE A 117 4.84 -42.98 -11.84
C ILE A 117 6.34 -42.85 -11.54
N THR A 118 7.13 -42.56 -12.57
CA THR A 118 8.56 -42.23 -12.42
C THR A 118 8.75 -40.73 -12.21
N SER A 119 9.81 -40.35 -11.49
CA SER A 119 10.15 -38.94 -11.22
C SER A 119 10.22 -38.10 -12.50
N THR A 120 10.87 -38.62 -13.55
CA THR A 120 10.96 -37.95 -14.86
C THR A 120 9.59 -37.67 -15.49
N ARG A 121 8.65 -38.63 -15.40
CA ARG A 121 7.29 -38.49 -15.98
C ARG A 121 6.43 -37.53 -15.18
N LEU A 122 6.59 -37.51 -13.85
CA LEU A 122 5.96 -36.52 -12.96
C LEU A 122 6.46 -35.11 -13.31
N MET A 123 7.78 -34.89 -13.32
CA MET A 123 8.37 -33.58 -13.64
C MET A 123 8.01 -33.10 -15.04
N THR A 124 8.03 -33.98 -16.05
CA THR A 124 7.59 -33.65 -17.42
C THR A 124 6.12 -33.23 -17.46
N THR A 125 5.27 -33.87 -16.65
CA THR A 125 3.83 -33.55 -16.58
C THR A 125 3.57 -32.25 -15.83
N LEU A 126 4.28 -31.99 -14.73
CA LEU A 126 4.23 -30.72 -14.00
C LEU A 126 4.72 -29.55 -14.87
N ASN A 127 5.83 -29.71 -15.60
CA ASN A 127 6.34 -28.69 -16.52
C ASN A 127 5.34 -28.40 -17.66
N ARG A 128 4.72 -29.44 -18.24
CA ARG A 128 3.69 -29.31 -19.28
C ARG A 128 2.43 -28.61 -18.75
N LEU A 129 2.02 -28.93 -17.53
CA LEU A 129 0.87 -28.31 -16.84
C LEU A 129 1.14 -26.84 -16.53
N GLY A 130 2.27 -26.54 -15.88
CA GLY A 130 2.67 -25.18 -15.52
C GLY A 130 2.82 -24.28 -16.76
N GLY A 131 3.41 -24.78 -17.84
CA GLY A 131 3.51 -24.05 -19.11
C GLY A 131 2.13 -23.65 -19.68
N LYS A 132 1.14 -24.56 -19.64
CA LYS A 132 -0.24 -24.25 -20.02
C LYS A 132 -0.90 -23.25 -19.07
N GLN A 133 -0.73 -23.43 -17.75
CA GLN A 133 -1.29 -22.52 -16.74
C GLN A 133 -0.77 -21.08 -16.90
N VAL A 134 0.53 -20.89 -17.15
CA VAL A 134 1.12 -19.55 -17.39
C VAL A 134 0.48 -18.87 -18.59
N VAL A 135 0.27 -19.58 -19.70
CA VAL A 135 -0.40 -19.02 -20.90
C VAL A 135 -1.85 -18.63 -20.58
N SER A 136 -2.59 -19.45 -19.81
CA SER A 136 -3.95 -19.12 -19.39
C SER A 136 -3.99 -17.89 -18.46
N VAL A 137 -3.08 -17.79 -17.49
CA VAL A 137 -3.00 -16.63 -16.57
C VAL A 137 -2.60 -15.34 -17.29
N VAL A 138 -1.71 -15.40 -18.29
CA VAL A 138 -1.36 -14.23 -19.11
C VAL A 138 -2.52 -13.79 -20.00
N LYS A 139 -3.33 -14.73 -20.51
CA LYS A 139 -4.59 -14.39 -21.18
C LYS A 139 -5.60 -13.79 -20.20
N TRP A 140 -5.68 -14.33 -18.98
CA TRP A 140 -6.58 -13.84 -17.93
C TRP A 140 -6.31 -12.37 -17.58
N ALA A 141 -5.05 -12.03 -17.29
CA ALA A 141 -4.65 -10.69 -16.88
C ALA A 141 -4.96 -9.61 -17.92
N LYS A 142 -5.01 -9.96 -19.22
CA LYS A 142 -5.34 -9.02 -20.31
C LYS A 142 -6.82 -8.64 -20.39
N VAL A 143 -7.71 -9.39 -19.73
CA VAL A 143 -9.17 -9.18 -19.78
C VAL A 143 -9.66 -8.36 -18.57
N LEU A 144 -8.81 -8.12 -17.57
CA LEU A 144 -9.16 -7.30 -16.42
C LEU A 144 -9.17 -5.81 -16.77
N PRO A 145 -10.22 -5.05 -16.40
CA PRO A 145 -10.18 -3.60 -16.41
C PRO A 145 -9.18 -3.09 -15.35
N GLY A 146 -8.49 -1.99 -15.67
CA GLY A 146 -7.54 -1.31 -14.78
C GLY A 146 -8.12 -0.09 -14.09
#